data_AF-A0A3L8D8Y2-F1
#
_entry.id   AF-A0A3L8D8Y2-F1
#
_cell.length_a   1.000
_cell.length_b   1.000
_cell.length_c   1.000
_cell.angle_alpha   90.00
_cell.angle_beta   90.00
_cell.angle_gamma   90.00
#
_symmetry.space_group_name_H-M   'P 1'
#
loop_
_entity.id
_entity.type
_entity.pdbx_description
1 polymer ?
#
loop_
_entity_poly.entity_id
_entity_poly.type
_entity_poly.pdbx_seq_one_letter_code
_entity_poly.pdbx_strand_id
1 'polypeptide(L)'
;VLCALNFYGQGSYQKGVGVDSKLSIAQPTVSIILKEVTTAINERLLRRWIRFPTTPQEIQEIVQRNYNKTRIPGLVGFVDGTNVTIKIPAINEGLYVNRKGYHAQHVQIICDSNLNILNIIARYPGSSHNSFVWRTSYVRHLLRTQYETGNHCWIFGNSY
;
A
#
# COMPACT_ATOMS: atom_id res chain seq x y z
N VAL A 1 0.84 -22.67 3.81
CA VAL A 1 1.19 -21.71 2.73
C VAL A 1 0.15 -21.66 1.61
N LEU A 2 -0.17 -22.77 0.92
CA LEU A 2 -1.13 -22.78 -0.21
C LEU A 2 -2.51 -22.20 0.14
N CYS A 3 -3.04 -22.51 1.34
CA CYS A 3 -4.29 -21.92 1.85
C CYS A 3 -4.26 -20.39 1.92
N ALA A 4 -3.16 -19.81 2.42
CA ALA A 4 -3.00 -18.37 2.50
C ALA A 4 -2.86 -17.73 1.11
N LEU A 5 -2.09 -18.36 0.20
CA LEU A 5 -1.96 -17.88 -1.18
C LEU A 5 -3.28 -17.93 -1.94
N ASN A 6 -4.06 -19.01 -1.79
CA ASN A 6 -5.40 -19.11 -2.37
C ASN A 6 -6.33 -18.00 -1.82
N PHE A 7 -6.29 -17.76 -0.51
CA PHE A 7 -7.06 -16.67 0.12
C PHE A 7 -6.69 -15.29 -0.46
N TYR A 8 -5.40 -14.96 -0.57
CA TYR A 8 -4.97 -13.69 -1.15
C TYR A 8 -5.36 -13.55 -2.63
N GLY A 9 -5.33 -14.64 -3.39
CA GLY A 9 -5.71 -14.64 -4.81
C GLY A 9 -7.21 -14.45 -5.06
N GLN A 10 -8.08 -14.82 -4.11
CA GLN A 10 -9.53 -14.68 -4.25
C GLN A 10 -10.06 -13.29 -3.83
N GLY A 11 -9.29 -12.51 -3.06
CA GLY A 11 -9.63 -11.13 -2.71
C GLY A 11 -10.88 -10.95 -1.81
N SER A 12 -11.42 -12.01 -1.22
CA SER A 12 -12.63 -11.93 -0.38
C SER A 12 -12.32 -12.03 1.11
N TYR A 13 -13.10 -11.33 1.95
CA TYR A 13 -13.21 -11.64 3.38
C TYR A 13 -13.51 -13.14 3.56
N GLN A 14 -12.93 -13.77 4.60
CA GLN A 14 -13.18 -15.18 4.95
C GLN A 14 -14.67 -15.50 4.80
N LYS A 15 -15.07 -16.09 3.67
CA LYS A 15 -16.48 -16.39 3.43
C LYS A 15 -16.91 -17.39 4.49
N GLY A 16 -18.07 -17.12 5.07
CA GLY A 16 -18.70 -17.96 6.07
C GLY A 16 -18.80 -19.40 5.59
N VAL A 17 -18.71 -20.30 6.57
CA VAL A 17 -18.93 -21.74 6.50
C VAL A 17 -19.87 -22.11 5.33
N GLY A 18 -19.33 -22.74 4.29
CA GLY A 18 -20.14 -23.38 3.25
C GLY A 18 -19.59 -23.40 1.81
N VAL A 19 -18.65 -22.54 1.41
CA VAL A 19 -18.27 -22.44 -0.03
C VAL A 19 -16.77 -22.19 -0.26
N ASP A 20 -15.89 -22.89 0.46
CA ASP A 20 -14.55 -23.16 -0.07
C ASP A 20 -14.35 -24.69 -0.14
N SER A 21 -15.04 -25.32 -1.09
CA SER A 21 -14.95 -26.75 -1.38
C SER A 21 -13.54 -27.21 -1.83
N LYS A 22 -12.56 -26.30 -1.88
CA LYS A 22 -11.18 -26.59 -2.27
C LYS A 22 -10.23 -26.83 -1.10
N LEU A 23 -10.59 -26.43 0.12
CA LEU A 23 -9.77 -26.60 1.31
C LEU A 23 -10.67 -27.02 2.48
N SER A 24 -10.72 -28.32 2.77
CA SER A 24 -11.45 -28.90 3.92
C SER A 24 -10.79 -28.56 5.26
N ILE A 25 -10.66 -27.27 5.58
CA ILE A 25 -9.97 -26.76 6.77
C ILE A 25 -10.94 -25.93 7.59
N ALA A 26 -10.93 -26.13 8.92
CA ALA A 26 -11.75 -25.35 9.84
C ALA A 26 -11.34 -23.86 9.86
N GLN A 27 -12.31 -22.95 10.01
CA GLN A 27 -12.07 -21.49 10.01
C GLN A 27 -11.01 -21.02 11.04
N PRO A 28 -10.96 -21.54 12.29
CA PRO A 28 -9.92 -21.15 13.23
C PRO A 28 -8.51 -21.48 12.74
N THR A 29 -8.35 -22.65 12.11
CA THR A 29 -7.08 -23.09 11.51
C THR A 29 -6.69 -22.19 10.34
N VAL A 30 -7.64 -21.80 9.49
CA VAL A 30 -7.40 -20.82 8.41
C VAL A 30 -6.92 -19.49 8.99
N SER A 31 -7.52 -19.01 10.09
CA SER A 31 -7.11 -17.77 10.77
C SER A 31 -5.66 -17.83 11.25
N ILE A 32 -5.25 -18.95 11.87
CA ILE A 32 -3.88 -19.16 12.32
C ILE A 32 -2.91 -19.18 11.13
N ILE A 33 -3.22 -19.94 10.09
CA ILE A 33 -2.37 -20.05 8.89
C ILE A 33 -2.20 -18.68 8.22
N LEU A 34 -3.29 -17.91 8.08
CA LEU A 34 -3.23 -16.57 7.52
C LEU A 34 -2.35 -15.65 8.35
N LYS A 35 -2.47 -15.70 9.68
CA LYS A 35 -1.64 -14.89 10.58
C LYS A 35 -0.16 -15.22 10.42
N GLU A 36 0.21 -16.49 10.49
CA GLU A 36 1.60 -16.94 10.37
C GLU A 36 2.22 -16.57 9.01
N VAL A 37 1.50 -16.85 7.92
CA VAL A 37 1.99 -16.56 6.57
C VAL A 37 2.08 -15.05 6.32
N THR A 38 1.09 -14.27 6.76
CA THR A 38 1.13 -12.79 6.63
C THR A 38 2.33 -12.21 7.39
N THR A 39 2.56 -12.67 8.62
CA THR A 39 3.72 -12.25 9.42
C THR A 39 5.03 -12.59 8.71
N ALA A 40 5.18 -13.82 8.22
CA ALA A 40 6.39 -14.23 7.51
C ALA A 40 6.63 -13.41 6.22
N ILE A 41 5.58 -13.11 5.44
CA ILE A 41 5.68 -12.25 4.26
C ILE A 41 6.13 -10.83 4.66
N ASN A 42 5.52 -10.26 5.69
CA ASN A 42 5.84 -8.90 6.16
C ASN A 42 7.29 -8.80 6.68
N GLU A 43 7.74 -9.80 7.44
CA GLU A 43 9.08 -9.78 8.04
C GLU A 43 10.19 -10.12 7.05
N ARG A 44 9.94 -11.01 6.09
CA ARG A 44 10.99 -11.55 5.21
C ARG A 44 11.00 -10.96 3.81
N LEU A 45 9.84 -10.59 3.27
CA LEU A 45 9.68 -10.25 1.85
C LEU A 45 9.35 -8.77 1.63
N LEU A 46 8.56 -8.15 2.51
CA LEU A 46 8.04 -6.80 2.28
C LEU A 46 9.15 -5.78 2.02
N ARG A 47 10.20 -5.76 2.84
CA ARG A 47 11.34 -4.83 2.66
C ARG A 47 12.21 -5.13 1.44
N ARG A 48 12.14 -6.35 0.90
CA ARG A 48 12.87 -6.76 -0.31
C ARG A 48 12.17 -6.29 -1.57
N TRP A 49 10.84 -6.32 -1.58
CA TRP A 49 10.03 -6.02 -2.77
C TRP A 49 9.46 -4.60 -2.78
N ILE A 50 9.11 -4.06 -1.62
CA ILE A 50 8.53 -2.73 -1.47
C ILE A 50 9.59 -1.81 -0.88
N ARG A 51 10.36 -1.19 -1.78
CA ARG A 51 11.42 -0.25 -1.43
C ARG A 51 11.34 0.96 -2.35
N PHE A 52 11.32 2.13 -1.74
CA PHE A 52 11.40 3.38 -2.48
C PHE A 52 12.85 3.60 -2.94
N PRO A 53 13.11 4.04 -4.17
CA PRO A 53 14.47 4.27 -4.65
C PRO A 53 15.18 5.32 -3.80
N THR A 54 16.40 5.03 -3.35
CA THR A 54 17.19 5.97 -2.53
C THR A 54 18.50 6.35 -3.17
N THR A 55 19.04 5.49 -4.04
CA THR A 55 20.30 5.76 -4.74
C THR A 55 20.04 6.55 -6.03
N PRO A 56 20.99 7.40 -6.47
CA PRO A 56 20.86 8.12 -7.74
C PRO A 56 20.60 7.20 -8.93
N GLN A 57 21.23 6.02 -8.95
CA GLN A 57 21.07 5.03 -10.01
C GLN A 57 19.64 4.48 -10.06
N GLU A 58 19.10 4.01 -8.93
CA GLU A 58 17.70 3.52 -8.86
C GLU A 58 16.69 4.60 -9.28
N ILE A 59 16.93 5.86 -8.88
CA ILE A 59 16.07 6.98 -9.23
C ILE A 59 16.11 7.23 -10.73
N GLN A 60 17.30 7.27 -11.34
CA GLN A 60 17.46 7.45 -12.79
C GLN A 60 16.76 6.33 -13.58
N GLU A 61 16.90 5.08 -13.14
CA GLU A 61 16.23 3.94 -13.77
C GLU A 61 14.70 4.08 -13.73
N ILE A 62 14.14 4.48 -12.59
CA ILE A 62 12.69 4.68 -12.45
C ILE A 62 12.22 5.89 -13.25
N VAL A 63 12.97 7.00 -13.24
CA VAL A 63 12.65 8.19 -14.05
C VAL A 63 12.66 7.85 -15.54
N GLN A 64 13.67 7.13 -16.02
CA GLN A 64 13.74 6.73 -17.42
C GLN A 64 12.58 5.80 -17.80
N ARG A 65 12.28 4.82 -16.94
CA ARG A 65 11.15 3.90 -17.13
C ARG A 65 9.82 4.63 -17.19
N ASN A 66 9.59 5.55 -16.26
CA ASN A 66 8.38 6.36 -16.23
C ASN A 66 8.29 7.28 -17.44
N TYR A 67 9.38 7.96 -17.80
CA TYR A 67 9.44 8.82 -18.98
C TYR A 67 9.09 8.07 -20.28
N ASN A 68 9.56 6.84 -20.44
CA ASN A 68 9.26 6.02 -21.62
C ASN A 68 7.75 5.79 -21.79
N LYS A 69 6.98 5.72 -20.70
CA LYS A 69 5.52 5.50 -20.74
C LYS A 69 4.69 6.77 -20.68
N THR A 70 5.12 7.77 -19.92
CA THR A 70 4.31 8.96 -19.59
C THR A 70 4.77 10.21 -20.34
N ARG A 71 6.00 10.23 -20.84
CA ARG A 71 6.69 11.40 -21.42
C ARG A 71 6.88 12.57 -20.45
N ILE A 72 6.80 12.32 -19.14
CA ILE A 72 6.97 13.34 -18.10
C ILE A 72 8.40 13.25 -17.52
N PRO A 73 9.23 14.29 -17.67
CA PRO A 73 10.61 14.28 -17.16
C PRO A 73 10.63 14.35 -15.63
N GLY A 74 11.58 13.64 -15.01
CA GLY A 74 11.77 13.64 -13.55
C GLY A 74 10.69 12.93 -12.74
N LEU A 75 9.76 12.22 -13.39
CA LEU A 75 8.68 11.50 -12.69
C LEU A 75 9.21 10.24 -12.01
N VAL A 76 9.14 10.18 -10.68
CA VAL A 76 9.60 9.02 -9.88
C VAL A 76 8.45 8.06 -9.56
N GLY A 77 7.21 8.54 -9.49
CA GLY A 77 6.08 7.66 -9.27
C GLY A 77 4.76 8.38 -9.12
N PHE A 78 3.74 7.57 -8.85
CA PHE A 78 2.38 8.00 -8.64
C PHE A 78 1.95 7.66 -7.23
N VAL A 79 1.34 8.60 -6.52
CA VAL A 79 0.81 8.42 -5.16
C VAL A 79 -0.70 8.54 -5.18
N ASP A 80 -1.37 7.58 -4.56
CA ASP A 80 -2.82 7.63 -4.35
C ASP A 80 -3.18 6.98 -3.00
N GLY A 81 -4.33 7.37 -2.47
CA GLY A 81 -4.91 6.84 -1.24
C GLY A 81 -6.12 5.95 -1.55
N THR A 82 -6.20 4.81 -0.87
CA THR A 82 -7.35 3.91 -0.91
C THR A 82 -7.86 3.60 0.49
N ASN A 83 -9.16 3.36 0.61
CA ASN A 83 -9.80 2.98 1.87
C ASN A 83 -10.09 1.49 1.86
N VAL A 84 -9.43 0.74 2.73
CA VAL A 84 -9.64 -0.69 2.91
C VAL A 84 -10.67 -0.89 4.02
N THR A 85 -11.81 -1.49 3.70
CA THR A 85 -12.88 -1.72 4.68
C THR A 85 -12.39 -2.62 5.82
N ILE A 86 -12.73 -2.24 7.05
CA ILE A 86 -12.35 -2.97 8.26
C ILE A 86 -13.58 -3.34 9.08
N LYS A 87 -13.43 -4.30 9.99
CA LYS A 87 -14.41 -4.50 11.06
C LYS A 87 -14.42 -3.26 11.95
N ILE A 88 -15.60 -2.96 12.51
CA ILE A 88 -15.80 -1.80 13.39
C ILE A 88 -14.75 -1.84 14.52
N PRO A 89 -13.91 -0.81 14.65
CA PRO A 89 -12.93 -0.76 15.72
C PRO A 89 -13.62 -0.49 17.06
N ALA A 90 -13.16 -1.15 18.12
CA ALA A 90 -13.71 -0.95 19.47
C ALA A 90 -13.30 0.39 20.11
N ILE A 91 -12.23 1.02 19.60
CA ILE A 91 -11.64 2.26 20.13
C ILE A 91 -11.63 3.31 19.03
N ASN A 92 -12.08 4.53 19.34
CA ASN A 92 -12.10 5.68 18.42
C ASN A 92 -12.76 5.37 17.07
N GLU A 93 -13.87 4.63 17.11
CA GLU A 93 -14.63 4.16 15.94
C GLU A 93 -14.87 5.26 14.91
N GLY A 94 -15.31 6.44 15.34
CA GLY A 94 -15.64 7.56 14.46
C GLY A 94 -14.48 8.05 13.59
N LEU A 95 -13.22 7.83 13.99
CA LEU A 95 -12.05 8.18 13.18
C LEU A 95 -11.91 7.27 11.95
N TYR A 96 -12.45 6.06 12.02
CA TYR A 96 -12.36 5.08 10.92
C TYR A 96 -13.53 5.21 9.94
N VAL A 97 -14.54 6.02 10.24
CA VAL A 97 -15.62 6.32 9.30
C VAL A 97 -15.07 7.22 8.19
N ASN A 98 -15.08 6.72 6.96
CA ASN A 98 -14.65 7.49 5.81
C ASN A 98 -15.75 8.43 5.29
N ARG A 99 -15.43 9.23 4.27
CA ARG A 99 -16.40 10.15 3.62
C ARG A 99 -17.64 9.46 3.01
N LYS A 100 -17.57 8.16 2.76
CA LYS A 100 -18.67 7.34 2.22
C LYS A 100 -19.51 6.69 3.32
N GLY A 101 -19.23 6.99 4.60
CA GLY A 101 -20.02 6.54 5.74
C GLY A 101 -19.74 5.11 6.20
N TYR A 102 -18.62 4.50 5.79
CA TYR A 102 -18.24 3.15 6.26
C TYR A 102 -16.87 3.11 6.92
N HIS A 103 -16.66 2.12 7.79
CA HIS A 103 -15.40 1.91 8.50
C HIS A 103 -14.30 1.40 7.57
N ALA A 104 -13.22 2.16 7.49
CA ALA A 104 -12.08 1.82 6.68
C ALA A 104 -10.76 2.22 7.35
N GLN A 105 -9.70 1.52 6.97
CA GLN A 105 -8.32 1.94 7.14
C GLN A 105 -7.88 2.66 5.88
N HIS A 106 -7.34 3.86 6.02
CA HIS A 106 -6.73 4.60 4.93
C HIS A 106 -5.32 4.05 4.65
N VAL A 107 -5.06 3.76 3.37
CA VAL A 107 -3.79 3.23 2.86
C VAL A 107 -3.30 4.11 1.72
N GLN A 108 -2.14 4.72 1.87
CA GLN A 108 -1.45 5.42 0.78
C GLN A 108 -0.45 4.48 0.12
N ILE A 109 -0.43 4.46 -1.21
CA ILE A 109 0.46 3.64 -2.02
C ILE A 109 1.18 4.54 -3.02
N ILE A 110 2.48 4.28 -3.19
CA ILE A 110 3.27 4.86 -4.29
C ILE A 110 3.65 3.74 -5.25
N CYS A 111 3.42 3.94 -6.54
CA CYS A 111 3.78 2.99 -7.58
C CYS A 111 4.58 3.63 -8.73
N ASP A 112 5.31 2.80 -9.48
CA ASP A 112 5.92 3.19 -10.74
C ASP A 112 4.97 2.94 -11.93
N SER A 113 5.39 3.35 -13.13
CA SER A 113 4.64 3.14 -14.37
C SER A 113 4.52 1.67 -14.82
N ASN A 114 5.21 0.73 -14.16
CA ASN A 114 5.07 -0.71 -14.33
C ASN A 114 4.12 -1.32 -13.29
N LEU A 115 3.44 -0.51 -12.48
CA LEU A 115 2.56 -0.92 -11.38
C LEU A 115 3.31 -1.63 -10.24
N ASN A 116 4.64 -1.45 -10.16
CA ASN A 116 5.40 -1.92 -9.00
C ASN A 116 5.13 -1.00 -7.82
N ILE A 117 4.85 -1.59 -6.65
CA ILE A 117 4.63 -0.82 -5.43
C ILE A 117 5.99 -0.43 -4.82
N LEU A 118 6.24 0.87 -4.74
CA LEU A 118 7.48 1.44 -4.21
C LEU A 118 7.36 1.78 -2.72
N ASN A 119 6.16 2.15 -2.26
CA ASN A 119 5.93 2.49 -0.86
C ASN A 119 4.46 2.25 -0.47
N ILE A 120 4.23 1.85 0.79
CA ILE A 120 2.90 1.69 1.38
C ILE A 120 2.88 2.31 2.78
N ILE A 121 1.82 3.06 3.07
CA ILE A 121 1.51 3.58 4.40
C ILE A 121 0.08 3.19 4.77
N ALA A 122 -0.08 2.15 5.59
CA ALA A 122 -1.37 1.55 5.95
C ALA A 122 -1.71 1.73 7.45
N ARG A 123 -1.52 2.94 7.99
CA ARG A 123 -1.66 3.21 9.44
C ARG A 123 -2.63 4.35 9.80
N TYR A 124 -3.30 4.94 8.81
CA TYR A 124 -4.14 6.12 9.01
C TYR A 124 -5.63 5.75 9.06
N PRO A 125 -6.43 6.32 9.98
CA PRO A 125 -7.87 6.06 10.02
C PRO A 125 -8.57 6.45 8.71
N GLY A 126 -9.69 5.81 8.38
CA GLY A 126 -10.43 6.01 7.12
C GLY A 126 -10.93 7.42 6.84
N SER A 127 -11.04 8.26 7.89
CA SER A 127 -11.32 9.71 7.76
C SER A 127 -10.13 10.54 7.25
N SER A 128 -8.93 9.96 7.17
CA SER A 128 -7.71 10.69 6.82
C SER A 128 -7.70 11.14 5.36
N HIS A 129 -7.22 12.35 5.12
CA HIS A 129 -7.08 12.94 3.78
C HIS A 129 -5.74 12.55 3.14
N ASN A 130 -5.70 12.41 1.81
CA ASN A 130 -4.48 12.03 1.08
C ASN A 130 -3.33 13.01 1.35
N SER A 131 -3.64 14.31 1.36
CA SER A 131 -2.68 15.38 1.62
C SER A 131 -2.07 15.32 3.03
N PHE A 132 -2.86 14.93 4.03
CA PHE A 132 -2.39 14.75 5.40
C PHE A 132 -1.40 13.58 5.49
N VAL A 133 -1.74 12.44 4.90
CA VAL A 133 -0.89 11.24 4.88
C VAL A 133 0.39 11.48 4.07
N TRP A 134 0.29 12.19 2.94
CA TRP A 134 1.45 12.58 2.14
C TRP A 134 2.39 13.50 2.92
N ARG A 135 1.83 14.47 3.66
CA ARG A 135 2.61 15.44 4.44
C ARG A 135 3.52 14.78 5.48
N THR A 136 3.07 13.68 6.07
CA THR A 136 3.78 12.91 7.10
C THR A 136 4.61 11.76 6.51
N SER A 137 4.58 11.55 5.20
CA SER A 137 5.30 10.46 4.55
C SER A 137 6.81 10.71 4.54
N TYR A 138 7.59 9.67 4.83
CA TYR A 138 9.06 9.73 4.74
C TYR A 138 9.52 10.05 3.31
N VAL A 139 8.81 9.54 2.30
CA VAL A 139 9.13 9.76 0.89
C VAL A 139 9.07 11.25 0.53
N ARG A 140 8.06 11.98 1.03
CA ARG A 140 7.99 13.43 0.81
C ARG A 140 9.20 14.16 1.39
N HIS A 141 9.66 13.79 2.59
CA HIS A 141 10.85 14.38 3.19
C HIS A 141 12.10 14.11 2.35
N LEU A 142 12.27 12.86 1.89
CA LEU A 142 13.38 12.47 1.03
C LEU A 142 13.41 13.25 -0.30
N LEU A 143 12.27 13.38 -0.98
CA LEU A 143 12.16 14.15 -2.22
C LEU A 143 12.44 15.64 -2.00
N ARG A 144 12.01 16.20 -0.87
CA ARG A 144 12.31 17.59 -0.53
C ARG A 144 13.81 17.82 -0.38
N THR A 145 14.52 16.94 0.34
CA THR A 145 15.97 17.02 0.46
C THR A 145 16.67 16.90 -0.90
N GLN A 146 16.19 16.00 -1.76
CA GLN A 146 16.73 15.86 -3.12
C GLN A 146 16.55 17.13 -3.96
N TYR A 147 15.37 17.75 -3.87
CA TYR A 147 15.08 19.01 -4.53
C TYR A 147 16.03 20.12 -4.08
N GLU A 148 16.29 20.23 -2.78
CA GLU A 148 17.23 21.21 -2.20
C GLU A 148 18.68 20.96 -2.67
N THR A 149 19.06 19.71 -2.99
CA THR A 149 20.37 19.36 -3.57
C THR A 149 20.45 19.50 -5.11
N GLY A 150 19.41 20.02 -5.76
CA GLY A 150 19.37 20.22 -7.22
C GLY A 150 18.90 19.01 -8.04
N ASN A 151 18.45 17.94 -7.39
CA ASN A 151 17.82 16.80 -8.05
C ASN A 151 16.31 17.04 -8.19
N HIS A 152 15.89 17.54 -9.34
CA HIS A 152 14.49 17.87 -9.61
C HIS A 152 13.68 16.63 -10.02
N CYS A 153 13.12 15.95 -9.01
CA CYS A 153 12.27 14.77 -9.17
C CYS A 153 10.87 15.03 -8.60
N TRP A 154 9.85 14.38 -9.18
CA TRP A 154 8.44 14.62 -8.88
C TRP A 154 7.66 13.33 -8.66
N ILE A 155 6.67 13.39 -7.79
CA ILE A 155 5.63 12.38 -7.65
C ILE A 155 4.29 13.01 -7.96
N PHE A 156 3.48 12.31 -8.75
CA PHE A 156 2.16 12.76 -9.15
C PHE A 156 1.11 12.10 -8.26
N GLY A 157 0.14 12.87 -7.77
CA GLY A 157 -0.94 12.33 -6.97
C GLY A 157 -2.13 13.26 -6.93
N ASN A 158 -3.24 12.73 -6.46
CA ASN A 158 -4.46 13.48 -6.23
C ASN A 158 -4.49 14.03 -4.78
N SER A 159 -5.15 15.18 -4.59
CA SER A 159 -5.14 15.92 -3.33
C SER A 159 -6.40 15.76 -2.48
N TYR A 160 -7.32 14.87 -2.88
CA TYR A 160 -8.66 14.76 -2.28
C TYR A 160 -8.67 14.47 -0.78
#